data_AF-A0A7C5SCB2-F1
#
_entry.id   AF-A0A7C5SCB2-F1
#
_cell.length_a   1.000
_cell.length_b   1.000
_cell.length_c   1.000
_cell.angle_alpha   90.00
_cell.angle_beta   90.00
_cell.angle_gamma   90.00
#
_symmetry.space_group_name_H-M   'P 1'
#
loop_
_entity.id
_entity.type
_entity.pdbx_description
1 polymer ?
#
loop_
_entity_poly.entity_id
_entity_poly.type
_entity_poly.pdbx_seq_one_letter_code
_entity_poly.pdbx_strand_id
1 'polypeptide(L)' 'VIGKGGQTIKEIGRQAREELSELLGRKVHLFLFVKVRRNWDEDPERLRNLGLLD' A
#
# COMPACT_ATOMS: atom_id res chain seq x y z
N VAL A 1 7.08 -4.64 7.63
CA VAL A 1 6.41 -4.49 6.31
C VAL A 1 6.81 -5.57 5.32
N ILE A 2 8.09 -5.70 4.93
CA ILE A 2 8.49 -6.70 3.91
C ILE A 2 8.39 -8.14 4.43
N GLY A 3 8.90 -8.41 5.64
CA GLY A 3 8.94 -9.76 6.23
C GLY A 3 10.06 -10.64 5.66
N LYS A 4 10.33 -11.80 6.28
CA LYS A 4 11.36 -12.75 5.82
C LYS A 4 11.03 -13.21 4.40
N GLY A 5 11.95 -13.01 3.46
CA GLY A 5 11.74 -13.37 2.05
C GLY A 5 10.53 -12.69 1.39
N GLY A 6 10.05 -11.55 1.92
CA GLY A 6 8.89 -10.86 1.37
C GLY A 6 7.53 -11.46 1.73
N GLN A 7 7.46 -12.41 2.68
CA GLN A 7 6.21 -13.09 3.01
C GLN A 7 5.11 -12.15 3.52
N THR A 8 5.47 -11.14 4.33
CA THR A 8 4.48 -10.21 4.88
C THR A 8 3.90 -9.30 3.80
N ILE A 9 4.73 -8.70 2.93
CA ILE A 9 4.22 -7.86 1.84
C ILE A 9 3.43 -8.67 0.80
N LYS A 10 3.82 -9.93 0.58
CA LYS A 10 3.07 -10.84 -0.29
C LYS A 10 1.66 -11.09 0.24
N GLU A 11 1.52 -11.30 1.55
CA GLU A 11 0.22 -11.51 2.17
C GLU A 11 -0.66 -10.26 2.13
N ILE A 12 -0.08 -9.09 2.46
CA ILE A 12 -0.76 -7.79 2.32
C ILE A 12 -1.26 -7.60 0.88
N GLY A 13 -0.39 -7.82 -0.11
CA GLY A 13 -0.75 -7.67 -1.52
C GLY A 13 -1.76 -8.71 -2.00
N ARG A 14 -1.78 -9.92 -1.42
CA ARG A 14 -2.78 -10.95 -1.73
C ARG A 14 -4.17 -10.51 -1.28
N GLN A 15 -4.31 -10.13 -0.01
CA GLN A 15 -5.59 -9.71 0.57
C GLN A 15 -6.15 -8.47 -0.15
N ALA A 16 -5.33 -7.42 -0.33
CA ALA A 16 -5.75 -6.21 -1.02
C ALA A 16 -6.14 -6.48 -2.50
N ARG A 17 -5.42 -7.36 -3.20
CA ARG A 17 -5.75 -7.71 -4.59
C ARG A 17 -7.05 -8.49 -4.69
N GLU A 18 -7.37 -9.34 -3.72
CA GLU A 18 -8.65 -10.07 -3.68
C GLU A 18 -9.82 -9.11 -3.54
N GLU A 19 -9.77 -8.23 -2.53
CA GLU A 19 -10.79 -7.19 -2.32
C GLU A 19 -10.94 -6.28 -3.55
N LEU A 20 -9.83 -5.81 -4.13
CA LEU A 20 -9.87 -4.97 -5.33
C LEU A 20 -10.43 -5.69 -6.55
N SER A 21 -10.16 -6.99 -6.69
CA SER A 21 -10.67 -7.77 -7.83
C SER A 21 -12.18 -7.96 -7.72
N GLU A 22 -12.68 -8.17 -6.51
CA GLU A 22 -14.12 -8.26 -6.21
C GLU A 22 -14.81 -6.92 -6.46
N LEU A 23 -14.30 -5.84 -5.87
CA LEU A 23 -14.87 -4.50 -5.98
C LEU A 23 -14.95 -4.02 -7.44
N LEU A 24 -13.94 -4.32 -8.25
CA LEU A 24 -13.85 -3.87 -9.64
C LEU A 24 -14.45 -4.88 -10.65
N GLY A 25 -14.87 -6.07 -10.20
CA GLY A 25 -15.40 -7.13 -11.07
C GLY A 25 -14.42 -7.61 -12.14
N ARG A 26 -13.11 -7.50 -11.91
CA ARG A 26 -12.08 -7.86 -12.90
C ARG A 26 -10.78 -8.31 -12.26
N LYS A 27 -9.95 -9.04 -13.02
CA LYS A 27 -8.62 -9.45 -12.56
C LYS A 27 -7.71 -8.24 -12.35
N VAL A 28 -7.11 -8.14 -11.17
CA VAL A 28 -6.13 -7.11 -10.83
C VAL A 28 -4.72 -7.71 -10.74
N HIS A 29 -3.73 -7.02 -11.31
CA HIS A 29 -2.31 -7.25 -11.02
C HIS A 29 -1.80 -6.07 -10.19
N LEU A 30 -1.47 -6.31 -8.92
CA LEU A 30 -1.08 -5.27 -7.97
C LEU A 30 0.42 -5.32 -7.72
N PHE A 31 1.15 -4.27 -8.13
CA PHE A 31 2.55 -4.07 -7.76
C PHE A 31 2.65 -3.25 -6.48
N LEU A 32 3.46 -3.71 -5.53
CA LEU A 32 3.71 -3.02 -4.26
C LEU A 32 5.20 -2.73 -4.08
N PHE A 33 5.51 -1.54 -3.55
CA PHE A 33 6.87 -1.12 -3.21
C PHE A 33 6.91 -0.55 -1.80
N VAL A 34 7.91 -0.94 -1.02
CA VAL A 34 8.16 -0.33 0.30
C VAL A 34 9.23 0.74 0.14
N LYS A 35 8.90 1.97 0.55
CA LYS A 35 9.83 3.09 0.58
C LYS A 35 9.94 3.60 2.02
N VAL A 36 11.17 3.84 2.47
CA VAL A 36 11.44 4.47 3.77
C VAL A 36 11.69 5.95 3.55
N ARG A 37 11.01 6.78 4.35
CA ARG A 37 11.19 8.23 4.43
C ARG A 37 11.14 8.58 5.91
N ARG A 38 12.17 9.26 6.41
CA ARG A 38 12.19 9.75 7.79
C ARG A 38 11.23 10.93 7.91
N ASN A 39 10.55 11.04 9.05
CA ASN A 39 9.66 12.14 9.42
C ASN A 39 8.60 12.45 8.34
N TRP A 40 8.09 11.42 7.68
CA TRP A 40 7.13 11.58 6.58
C TRP A 40 5.77 12.10 7.07
N ASP A 41 5.49 11.89 8.34
CA ASP A 41 4.31 12.28 9.11
C ASP A 41 4.36 13.73 9.60
N GLU A 42 5.51 14.39 9.49
CA GLU A 42 5.67 15.81 9.81
C GLU A 42 5.55 16.70 8.56
N ASP A 43 5.49 16.12 7.35
CA ASP A 43 5.41 16.83 6.06
C ASP A 43 3.94 17.08 5.66
N PRO A 44 3.41 18.31 5.79
CA PRO A 44 2.00 18.59 5.55
C PRO A 44 1.60 18.43 4.08
N GLU A 45 2.50 18.67 3.12
CA GLU A 45 2.19 18.44 1.71
C GLU A 45 2.03 16.95 1.42
N ARG A 46 2.90 16.12 2.01
CA ARG A 46 2.79 14.68 1.89
C ARG A 46 1.52 14.15 2.54
N LEU A 47 1.17 14.63 3.73
CA LEU A 47 -0.07 14.23 4.39
C LEU A 47 -1.30 14.60 3.55
N ARG A 48 -1.35 15.80 2.97
CA ARG A 48 -2.39 16.19 1.99
C ARG A 48 -2.44 15.23 0.79
N ASN A 49 -1.28 14.92 0.20
CA ASN A 49 -1.20 13.98 -0.94
C ASN A 49 -1.65 12.55 -0.60
N LEU A 50 -1.54 12.14 0.67
CA LEU A 50 -2.04 10.85 1.16
C LEU A 50 -3.54 10.89 1.52
N GLY A 51 -4.19 12.05 1.45
CA GLY A 51 -5.57 12.24 1.90
C GLY A 51 -5.72 12.21 3.43
N LEU A 52 -4.67 12.55 4.18
CA LEU A 52 -4.65 12.57 5.65
C LEU A 52 -4.79 13.98 6.25
N LEU A 53 -4.86 15.01 5.39
CA LEU A 53 -5.21 16.38 5.75
C LEU A 53 -6.20 16.91 4.70
N ASP A 54 -7.17 17.71 5.18
CA ASP A 54 -8.20 18.36 4.37
C ASP A 54 -7.64 19.44 3.42
#